data_AF-A0A1Y2HXI1-F1
#
_entry.id   AF-A0A1Y2HXI1-F1
#
_cell.length_a   1.000
_cell.length_b   1.000
_cell.length_c   1.000
_cell.angle_alpha   90.00
_cell.angle_beta   90.00
_cell.angle_gamma   90.00
#
_symmetry.space_group_name_H-M   'P 1'
#
loop_
_entity.id
_entity.type
_entity.pdbx_description
1 polymer ?
#
loop_
_entity_poly.entity_id
_entity_poly.type
_entity_poly.pdbx_seq_one_letter_code
_entity_poly.pdbx_strand_id
1 'polypeptide(L)'
;MTSTVSYRHITTEEDLQLAFSVREEVFVKEQNCPPESEFDHIDRLPDTDHFLAVDSSTGLPLGTIPSLGRLACLKASRGLGVGKGLVLMAHKRLAERGFAKVVIHAQEDKQGFT
;
A
#
# COMPACT_ATOMS: atom_id res chain seq x y z
N MET A 1 -11.79 -6.08 19.70
CA MET A 1 -11.91 -4.71 19.16
C MET A 1 -11.89 -4.84 17.65
N THR A 2 -13.03 -4.67 16.97
CA THR A 2 -13.08 -4.62 15.50
C THR A 2 -12.55 -3.25 15.07
N SER A 3 -11.25 -3.17 14.78
CA SER A 3 -10.68 -1.97 14.16
C SER A 3 -11.32 -1.78 12.80
N THR A 4 -12.11 -0.71 12.65
CA THR A 4 -12.63 -0.29 11.35
C THR A 4 -11.48 0.30 10.53
N VAL A 5 -11.26 -0.20 9.32
CA VAL A 5 -10.21 0.29 8.41
C VAL A 5 -10.83 1.26 7.41
N SER A 6 -10.22 2.44 7.25
CA SER A 6 -10.56 3.40 6.20
C SER A 6 -9.50 3.37 5.10
N TYR A 7 -9.94 3.49 3.85
CA TYR A 7 -9.09 3.51 2.67
C TYR A 7 -9.28 4.83 1.94
N ARG A 8 -8.19 5.46 1.53
CA ARG A 8 -8.23 6.70 0.75
C ARG A 8 -7.19 6.72 -0.35
N HIS A 9 -7.55 7.40 -1.43
CA HIS A 9 -6.64 7.76 -2.51
C HIS A 9 -5.80 8.95 -2.05
N ILE A 10 -4.48 8.84 -2.19
CA ILE A 10 -3.53 9.86 -1.77
C ILE A 10 -3.50 10.96 -2.82
N THR A 11 -3.85 12.17 -2.41
CA THR A 11 -3.79 13.37 -3.26
C THR A 11 -2.96 14.48 -2.63
N THR A 12 -2.44 14.27 -1.41
CA THR A 12 -1.64 15.23 -0.64
C THR A 12 -0.24 14.69 -0.36
N GLU A 13 0.73 15.58 -0.21
CA GLU A 13 2.11 15.20 0.13
C GLU A 13 2.19 14.58 1.54
N GLU A 14 1.32 15.00 2.46
CA GLU A 14 1.24 14.46 3.83
C GLU A 14 0.87 12.97 3.83
N ASP A 15 -0.15 12.58 3.08
CA ASP A 15 -0.56 11.19 2.94
C ASP A 15 0.51 10.38 2.17
N LEU A 16 1.19 10.99 1.21
CA LEU A 16 2.29 10.36 0.48
C LEU A 16 3.47 10.04 1.42
N GLN A 17 3.81 10.97 2.32
CA GLN A 17 4.83 10.73 3.34
C GLN A 17 4.43 9.62 4.31
N LEU A 18 3.14 9.52 4.69
CA LEU A 18 2.63 8.40 5.47
C LEU A 18 2.80 7.06 4.72
N ALA A 19 2.46 7.01 3.43
CA ALA A 19 2.69 5.81 2.62
C ALA A 19 4.17 5.43 2.56
N PHE A 20 5.07 6.40 2.36
CA PHE A 20 6.51 6.14 2.35
C PHE A 20 7.03 5.64 3.70
N SER A 21 6.55 6.17 4.82
CA SER A 21 6.94 5.66 6.14
C SER A 21 6.53 4.20 6.36
N VAL A 22 5.36 3.78 5.86
CA VAL A 22 4.94 2.37 5.88
C VAL A 22 5.87 1.51 5.02
N ARG A 23 6.23 1.99 3.82
CA ARG A 23 7.16 1.27 2.92
C ARG A 23 8.55 1.15 3.51
N GLU A 24 9.06 2.20 4.13
CA GLU A 24 10.35 2.17 4.83
C GLU A 24 10.33 1.13 5.96
N GLU A 25 9.28 1.10 6.78
CA GLU A 25 9.17 0.11 7.86
C GLU A 25 9.14 -1.33 7.32
N VAL A 26 8.40 -1.57 6.25
CA VAL A 26 8.16 -2.93 5.72
C VAL A 26 9.27 -3.43 4.77
N PHE A 27 9.82 -2.56 3.92
CA PHE A 27 10.81 -2.94 2.93
C PHE A 27 12.22 -2.67 3.41
N VAL A 28 12.49 -1.48 3.95
CA VAL A 28 13.84 -1.13 4.43
C VAL A 28 14.15 -1.83 5.75
N LYS A 29 13.33 -1.62 6.78
CA LYS A 29 13.65 -2.13 8.12
C LYS A 29 13.36 -3.61 8.28
N GLU A 30 12.21 -4.08 7.81
CA GLU A 30 11.82 -5.49 7.97
C GLU A 30 12.47 -6.41 6.91
N GLN A 31 12.49 -6.01 5.63
CA GLN A 31 13.02 -6.83 4.53
C GLN A 31 14.47 -6.51 4.16
N ASN A 32 15.10 -5.54 4.82
CA ASN A 32 16.48 -5.11 4.56
C ASN A 32 16.73 -4.67 3.11
N CYS A 33 15.71 -4.09 2.46
CA CYS A 33 15.87 -3.45 1.16
C CYS A 33 16.65 -2.14 1.33
N PRO A 34 17.69 -1.86 0.51
CA PRO A 34 18.36 -0.57 0.56
C PRO A 34 17.38 0.58 0.30
N PRO A 35 17.35 1.65 1.11
CA PRO A 35 16.43 2.78 0.92
C PRO A 35 16.47 3.37 -0.49
N GLU A 36 17.66 3.47 -1.08
CA GLU A 36 17.89 3.97 -2.43
C GLU A 36 17.30 3.08 -3.53
N SER A 37 17.03 1.81 -3.23
CA SER A 37 16.40 0.86 -4.14
C SER A 37 14.87 0.81 -3.98
N GLU A 38 14.36 1.24 -2.82
CA GLU A 38 12.93 1.23 -2.53
C GLU A 38 12.21 2.44 -3.17
N PHE A 39 12.80 3.62 -3.08
CA PHE A 39 12.18 4.86 -3.57
C PHE A 39 12.76 5.26 -4.93
N ASP A 40 11.90 5.42 -5.92
CA ASP A 40 12.30 5.82 -7.27
C ASP A 40 11.50 7.03 -7.78
N HIS A 41 11.86 7.51 -8.97
CA HIS A 41 11.18 8.63 -9.61
C HIS A 41 9.73 8.30 -10.03
N ILE A 42 9.37 7.02 -10.17
CA ILE A 42 8.03 6.57 -10.56
C ILE A 42 7.03 6.88 -9.45
N ASP A 43 7.46 6.81 -8.19
CA ASP A 43 6.64 7.12 -7.02
C ASP A 43 6.05 8.54 -7.03
N ARG A 44 6.64 9.48 -7.77
CA ARG A 44 6.17 10.87 -7.88
C ARG A 44 5.62 11.24 -9.26
N LEU A 45 5.49 10.28 -10.18
CA LEU A 45 4.85 10.55 -11.48
C LEU A 45 3.35 10.81 -11.31
N PRO A 46 2.76 11.72 -12.11
CA PRO A 46 1.35 12.10 -12.00
C PRO A 46 0.38 10.95 -12.33
N ASP A 47 0.86 9.91 -13.03
CA ASP A 47 0.09 8.72 -13.37
C ASP A 47 0.16 7.61 -12.31
N THR A 48 0.94 7.81 -11.25
CA THR A 48 1.11 6.86 -10.15
C THR A 48 0.08 7.12 -9.06
N ASP A 49 -0.99 6.33 -9.03
CA ASP A 49 -2.01 6.42 -7.99
C ASP A 49 -1.51 5.69 -6.73
N HIS A 50 -1.55 6.35 -5.57
CA HIS A 50 -1.20 5.74 -4.28
C HIS A 50 -2.44 5.59 -3.39
N PHE A 51 -2.51 4.49 -2.65
CA PHE A 51 -3.59 4.26 -1.69
C PHE A 51 -3.02 4.04 -0.30
N LEU A 52 -3.72 4.58 0.70
CA LEU A 52 -3.38 4.44 2.11
C LEU A 52 -4.56 3.81 2.85
N ALA A 53 -4.25 2.79 3.67
CA ALA A 53 -5.16 2.24 4.64
C ALA A 53 -4.78 2.79 6.02
N VAL A 54 -5.78 3.29 6.74
CA VAL A 54 -5.61 3.81 8.10
C VAL A 54 -6.64 3.19 9.03
N ASP A 55 -6.28 3.07 10.30
CA ASP A 55 -7.24 2.70 11.34
C ASP A 55 -8.18 3.89 11.58
N SER A 56 -9.49 3.68 11.43
CA SER A 56 -10.49 4.76 11.54
C SER A 56 -10.63 5.32 12.97
N SER A 57 -10.16 4.59 13.98
CA SER A 57 -10.28 4.99 15.38
C SER A 57 -9.05 5.76 15.88
N THR A 58 -7.86 5.41 15.37
CA THR A 58 -6.58 6.01 15.80
C THR A 58 -5.95 6.91 14.76
N GLY A 59 -6.37 6.82 13.50
CA GLY A 59 -5.75 7.52 12.36
C GLY A 59 -4.40 6.95 11.93
N LEU A 60 -3.92 5.88 12.56
CA LEU A 60 -2.60 5.31 12.28
C LEU A 60 -2.57 4.60 10.93
N PRO A 61 -1.48 4.71 10.17
CA PRO A 61 -1.33 3.99 8.90
C PRO A 61 -1.20 2.50 9.17
N LEU A 62 -1.90 1.69 8.36
CA LEU A 62 -1.92 0.23 8.44
C LEU A 62 -1.24 -0.42 7.23
N GLY A 63 -1.31 0.25 6.08
CA GLY A 63 -0.74 -0.25 4.84
C GLY A 63 -0.86 0.73 3.69
N THR A 64 -0.10 0.50 2.62
CA THR A 64 -0.16 1.28 1.38
C THR A 64 0.07 0.41 0.15
N ILE A 65 -0.45 0.85 -1.00
CA ILE A 65 -0.13 0.27 -2.31
C ILE A 65 0.02 1.40 -3.36
N PRO A 66 1.21 1.59 -3.95
CA PRO A 66 1.38 2.39 -5.16
C PRO A 66 1.00 1.58 -6.40
N SER A 67 0.06 2.06 -7.22
CA SER A 67 -0.27 1.53 -8.56
C SER A 67 -0.17 0.00 -8.69
N LEU A 68 -1.03 -0.75 -7.97
CA LEU A 68 -1.11 -2.23 -8.03
C LEU A 68 0.22 -3.01 -7.91
N GLY A 69 1.26 -2.39 -7.38
CA GLY A 69 2.56 -2.97 -7.06
C GLY A 69 3.03 -2.54 -5.67
N ARG A 70 4.06 -3.19 -5.12
CA ARG A 70 4.69 -2.81 -3.83
C ARG A 70 3.71 -2.66 -2.66
N LEU A 71 2.75 -3.58 -2.54
CA LEU A 71 1.84 -3.64 -1.39
C LEU A 71 2.66 -3.80 -0.09
N ALA A 72 2.53 -2.83 0.81
CA ALA A 72 3.16 -2.84 2.13
C ALA A 72 2.09 -2.76 3.21
N CYS A 73 2.12 -3.70 4.17
CA CYS A 73 1.27 -3.66 5.36
C CYS A 73 2.14 -3.82 6.60
N LEU A 74 1.92 -2.96 7.60
CA LEU A 74 2.61 -3.05 8.87
C LEU A 74 2.32 -4.39 9.53
N LYS A 75 3.31 -4.93 10.25
CA LYS A 75 3.20 -6.24 10.91
C LYS A 75 2.00 -6.30 11.87
N ALA A 76 1.74 -5.22 12.60
CA ALA A 76 0.59 -5.10 13.51
C ALA A 76 -0.78 -5.14 12.81
N SER A 77 -0.82 -4.89 11.50
CA SER A 77 -2.04 -4.80 10.70
C SER A 77 -2.30 -6.03 9.83
N ARG A 78 -1.41 -7.04 9.89
CA ARG A 78 -1.55 -8.32 9.17
C ARG A 78 -2.68 -9.14 9.81
N GLY A 79 -3.39 -9.93 9.01
CA GLY A 79 -4.58 -10.68 9.44
C GLY A 79 -5.88 -9.87 9.52
N LEU A 80 -5.84 -8.53 9.35
CA LEU A 80 -7.02 -7.65 9.35
C LEU A 80 -7.66 -7.47 7.97
N GLY A 81 -7.17 -8.15 6.94
CA GLY A 81 -7.67 -8.01 5.56
C GLY A 81 -7.30 -6.70 4.84
N VAL A 82 -6.43 -5.87 5.44
CA VAL A 82 -6.00 -4.55 4.90
C VAL A 82 -5.44 -4.67 3.47
N GLY A 83 -4.59 -5.67 3.22
CA GLY A 83 -3.98 -5.86 1.89
C GLY A 83 -5.01 -6.11 0.79
N LYS A 84 -6.06 -6.91 1.09
CA LYS A 84 -7.15 -7.18 0.15
C LYS A 84 -7.93 -5.90 -0.15
N GLY A 85 -8.21 -5.07 0.86
CA GLY A 85 -8.90 -3.79 0.68
C GLY A 85 -8.12 -2.82 -0.21
N LEU A 86 -6.80 -2.70 0.02
CA LEU A 86 -5.90 -1.88 -0.79
C LEU A 86 -5.89 -2.31 -2.27
N VAL A 87 -5.75 -3.62 -2.53
CA VAL A 87 -5.78 -4.16 -3.89
C VAL A 87 -7.12 -3.90 -4.59
N LEU A 88 -8.25 -4.06 -3.89
CA LEU A 88 -9.57 -3.78 -4.43
C LEU A 88 -9.74 -2.31 -4.82
N MET A 89 -9.25 -1.39 -4.00
CA MET A 89 -9.28 0.05 -4.30
C MET A 89 -8.44 0.41 -5.52
N ALA A 90 -7.21 -0.12 -5.58
CA ALA A 90 -6.33 0.11 -6.71
C ALA A 90 -6.88 -0.50 -8.01
N HIS A 91 -7.49 -1.68 -7.93
CA HIS A 91 -8.19 -2.31 -9.06
C HIS A 91 -9.38 -1.46 -9.54
N LYS A 92 -10.20 -0.95 -8.62
CA LYS A 92 -11.32 -0.06 -8.97
C LYS A 92 -10.85 1.18 -9.71
N ARG A 93 -9.75 1.80 -9.25
CA ARG A 93 -9.14 2.96 -9.90
C ARG A 93 -8.67 2.67 -11.32
N LEU A 94 -8.01 1.53 -11.54
CA LEU A 94 -7.59 1.15 -12.90
C LEU A 94 -8.78 0.83 -13.81
N ALA A 95 -9.83 0.21 -13.28
CA ALA A 95 -11.07 0.00 -14.03
C ALA A 95 -11.71 1.33 -14.45
N GLU A 96 -11.73 2.33 -13.56
CA GLU A 96 -12.18 3.70 -13.88
C GLU A 96 -11.32 4.38 -14.95
N ARG A 97 -10.02 4.07 -15.00
CA ARG A 97 -9.09 4.54 -16.06
C ARG A 97 -9.20 3.74 -17.36
N GLY A 98 -10.06 2.73 -17.44
CA GLY A 98 -10.31 1.93 -18.66
C GLY A 98 -9.31 0.81 -18.91
N PHE A 99 -8.49 0.42 -17.92
CA PHE A 99 -7.58 -0.71 -18.07
C PHE A 99 -8.33 -2.05 -17.95
N ALA A 100 -8.26 -2.89 -18.98
CA ALA A 100 -8.96 -4.17 -19.06
C ALA A 100 -8.23 -5.34 -18.38
N LYS A 101 -6.93 -5.18 -18.08
CA LYS A 101 -6.09 -6.23 -17.47
C LYS A 101 -5.04 -5.61 -16.57
N VAL A 102 -4.94 -6.15 -15.35
CA VAL A 102 -3.93 -5.78 -14.37
C VAL A 102 -3.03 -6.98 -14.15
N VAL A 103 -1.71 -6.80 -14.29
CA VAL A 103 -0.72 -7.80 -13.92
C VAL A 103 -0.11 -7.35 -12.59
N ILE A 104 -0.27 -8.17 -11.55
CA ILE A 104 0.35 -7.95 -10.25
C ILE A 104 1.46 -8.98 -10.11
N HIS A 105 2.69 -8.51 -9.91
CA HIS A 105 3.79 -9.37 -9.49
C HIS A 105 3.70 -9.55 -7.97
N ALA A 106 3.10 -10.65 -7.54
CA ALA A 106 3.18 -11.10 -6.15
C ALA A 106 4.45 -11.96 -5.99
N GLN A 107 5.29 -11.65 -5.02
CA GLN A 107 6.39 -12.54 -4.64
C GLN A 107 5.82 -13.72 -3.85
N GLU A 108 6.12 -14.95 -4.27
CA GLU A 108 5.61 -16.20 -3.66
C GLU A 108 6.23 -16.55 -2.29
N ASP A 109 7.09 -15.71 -1.71
CA ASP A 109 7.77 -16.00 -0.43
C ASP A 109 7.15 -15.30 0.78
N LYS A 110 5.82 -15.39 0.95
CA LYS A 110 5.18 -15.09 2.24
C LYS A 110 4.18 -16.17 2.64
N GLN A 111 4.72 -17.29 3.12
CA GLN A 111 4.00 -18.17 4.03
C GLN A 111 3.48 -17.34 5.21
N GLY A 112 2.15 -17.22 5.35
CA GLY A 112 1.54 -16.54 6.50
C GLY A 112 0.39 -15.58 6.20
N PHE A 113 -0.09 -15.47 4.95
CA PHE A 113 -1.37 -14.82 4.67
C PHE A 113 -2.53 -15.82 4.84
N THR A 114 -2.84 -16.15 6.09
CA THR A 114 -4.09 -16.82 6.49
C THR A 114 -4.62 -16.16 7.74
#